data_AF-A0A2T7A5A6-F1
#
_entry.id   AF-A0A2T7A5A6-F1
#
_cell.length_a   1.000
_cell.length_b   1.000
_cell.length_c   1.000
_cell.angle_alpha   90.00
_cell.angle_beta   90.00
_cell.angle_gamma   90.00
#
_symmetry.space_group_name_H-M   'P 1'
#
loop_
_entity.id
_entity.type
_entity.pdbx_description
1 polymer ?
#
loop_
_entity_poly.entity_id
_entity_poly.type
_entity_poly.pdbx_seq_one_letter_code
_entity_poly.pdbx_strand_id
1 'polypeptide(L)'
;MVNAKKSLQNFINDGIPASKLTGFPESAGTIYSDQNFRLDMQGKTTDGKYNLQIQINRGTKLTTLKKAAPATVAGPVLATGTESAETIRANFRATMKL
;
A
#
# COMPACT_ATOMS: atom_id res chain seq x y z
N MET A 1 17.52 2.59 15.28
CA MET A 1 17.19 2.48 13.83
C MET A 1 15.72 2.15 13.69
N VAL A 2 14.96 2.92 12.92
CA VAL A 2 13.57 2.55 12.62
C VAL A 2 13.61 1.42 11.58
N ASN A 3 13.11 0.24 11.96
CA ASN A 3 13.09 -0.93 11.09
C ASN A 3 12.09 -0.70 9.95
N ALA A 4 12.50 -0.96 8.70
CA ALA A 4 11.65 -0.85 7.52
C ALA A 4 10.32 -1.61 7.66
N LYS A 5 10.37 -2.80 8.28
CA LYS A 5 9.18 -3.61 8.58
C LYS A 5 8.19 -2.86 9.48
N LYS A 6 8.70 -2.21 10.53
CA LYS A 6 7.88 -1.43 11.48
C LYS A 6 7.32 -0.17 10.83
N SER A 7 8.11 0.53 10.01
CA SER A 7 7.61 1.70 9.27
C SER A 7 6.51 1.33 8.28
N LEU A 8 6.64 0.20 7.58
CA LEU A 8 5.59 -0.29 6.68
C LEU A 8 4.32 -0.70 7.45
N GLN A 9 4.47 -1.40 8.58
CA GLN A 9 3.33 -1.71 9.46
C GLN A 9 2.60 -0.44 9.91
N ASN A 10 3.34 0.59 10.35
CA ASN A 10 2.76 1.87 10.74
C ASN A 10 2.06 2.55 9.56
N PHE A 11 2.65 2.52 8.36
CA PHE A 11 2.00 3.05 7.16
C PHE A 11 0.68 2.34 6.86
N ILE A 12 0.64 1.01 6.94
CA ILE A 12 -0.58 0.20 6.70
C ILE A 12 -1.65 0.47 7.77
N ASN A 13 -1.27 0.42 9.04
CA ASN A 13 -2.24 0.45 10.14
C ASN A 13 -2.76 1.86 10.43
N ASP A 14 -1.85 2.83 10.51
CA ASP A 14 -2.15 4.16 11.04
C ASP A 14 -1.90 5.27 10.00
N GLY A 15 -1.03 5.02 9.02
CA GLY A 15 -0.61 6.02 8.04
C GLY A 15 -1.61 6.24 6.92
N ILE A 16 -2.26 5.19 6.40
CA ILE A 16 -3.28 5.30 5.36
C ILE A 16 -4.64 5.59 6.01
N PRO A 17 -5.27 6.74 5.73
CA PRO A 17 -6.61 7.03 6.21
C PRO A 17 -7.64 6.01 5.69
N ALA A 18 -8.63 5.65 6.49
CA ALA A 18 -9.67 4.68 6.07
C ALA A 18 -10.42 5.14 4.81
N SER A 19 -10.62 6.44 4.62
CA SER A 19 -11.21 7.04 3.41
C SER A 19 -10.38 6.86 2.14
N LYS A 20 -9.12 6.45 2.26
CA LYS A 20 -8.23 6.11 1.14
C LYS A 20 -8.21 4.60 0.85
N LEU A 21 -8.92 3.81 1.66
CA LEU A 21 -9.10 2.37 1.47
C LEU A 21 -10.52 2.04 1.01
N THR A 22 -11.28 3.03 0.57
CA THR A 22 -12.63 2.88 -0.01
C THR A 22 -12.78 3.80 -1.21
N GLY A 23 -13.74 3.51 -2.10
CA GLY A 23 -14.05 4.37 -3.25
C GLY A 23 -12.86 4.57 -4.19
N PHE A 24 -12.17 3.48 -4.55
CA PHE A 24 -10.97 3.54 -5.37
C PHE A 24 -11.21 4.17 -6.74
N PRO A 25 -10.22 4.90 -7.29
CA PRO A 25 -10.33 5.45 -8.63
C PRO A 25 -10.47 4.34 -9.68
N GLU A 26 -11.13 4.64 -10.80
CA GLU A 26 -11.25 3.70 -11.93
C GLU A 26 -9.94 3.55 -12.72
N SER A 27 -9.09 4.57 -12.69
CA SER A 27 -7.82 4.62 -13.41
C SER A 27 -6.63 4.35 -12.49
N ALA A 28 -5.60 3.69 -13.03
CA ALA A 28 -4.34 3.45 -12.32
C ALA A 28 -3.72 4.76 -11.81
N GLY A 29 -3.13 4.72 -10.61
CA GLY A 29 -2.49 5.88 -10.00
C GLY A 29 -2.31 5.79 -8.49
N THR A 30 -1.66 6.81 -7.94
CA THR A 30 -1.40 6.90 -6.50
C THR A 30 -2.64 7.36 -5.75
N ILE A 31 -3.12 6.53 -4.83
CA ILE A 31 -4.27 6.83 -3.96
C ILE A 31 -3.82 7.68 -2.76
N TYR A 32 -2.68 7.32 -2.18
CA TYR A 32 -2.13 7.98 -1.00
C TYR A 32 -0.62 7.83 -0.94
N SER A 33 0.08 8.81 -0.37
CA SER A 33 1.52 8.78 -0.22
C SER A 33 1.95 9.52 1.04
N ASP A 34 3.02 9.04 1.66
CA ASP A 34 3.78 9.76 2.68
C ASP A 34 5.23 9.99 2.22
N GLN A 35 6.14 10.28 3.15
CA GLN A 35 7.56 10.48 2.85
C GLN A 35 8.32 9.21 2.43
N ASN A 36 7.87 8.01 2.83
CA ASN A 36 8.60 6.76 2.64
C ASN A 36 7.88 5.78 1.71
N PHE A 37 6.55 5.78 1.69
CA PHE A 37 5.70 4.83 1.00
C PHE A 37 4.56 5.52 0.27
N ARG A 38 4.03 4.82 -0.74
CA ARG A 38 2.79 5.18 -1.42
C ARG A 38 1.92 3.96 -1.63
N LEU A 39 0.62 4.17 -1.57
CA LEU A 39 -0.42 3.24 -1.97
C LEU A 39 -0.83 3.58 -3.40
N ASP A 40 -0.60 2.65 -4.31
CA ASP A 40 -0.98 2.74 -5.72
C ASP A 40 -2.10 1.75 -6.05
N MET A 41 -2.97 2.15 -6.97
CA MET A 41 -3.89 1.28 -7.68
C MET A 41 -3.30 0.98 -9.07
N GLN A 42 -2.94 -0.28 -9.33
CA GLN A 42 -2.26 -0.74 -10.55
C GLN A 42 -3.25 -1.25 -11.62
N GLY A 43 -4.43 -0.64 -11.68
CA GLY A 43 -5.52 -1.01 -12.57
C GLY A 43 -6.50 -2.04 -11.99
N LYS A 44 -7.57 -2.31 -12.73
CA LYS A 44 -8.54 -3.36 -12.44
C LYS A 44 -8.16 -4.66 -13.13
N THR A 45 -8.36 -5.76 -12.42
CA THR A 45 -8.32 -7.11 -13.00
C THR A 45 -9.51 -7.32 -13.95
N THR A 46 -9.44 -8.33 -14.80
CA THR A 46 -10.55 -8.73 -15.69
C THR A 46 -11.85 -9.02 -14.92
N ASP A 47 -11.73 -9.48 -13.66
CA ASP A 47 -12.85 -9.75 -12.75
C ASP A 47 -13.35 -8.50 -11.99
N GLY A 48 -12.89 -7.30 -12.37
CA GLY A 48 -13.34 -6.02 -11.81
C GLY A 48 -12.74 -5.65 -10.44
N LYS A 49 -11.81 -6.44 -9.90
CA LYS A 49 -11.14 -6.14 -8.62
C LYS A 49 -10.01 -5.12 -8.80
N TYR A 50 -9.89 -4.20 -7.87
CA TYR A 50 -8.83 -3.18 -7.80
C TYR A 50 -7.52 -3.81 -7.33
N ASN A 51 -6.45 -3.65 -8.10
CA ASN A 51 -5.12 -4.15 -7.76
C ASN A 51 -4.36 -3.11 -6.92
N LEU A 52 -4.38 -3.26 -5.60
CA LEU A 52 -3.72 -2.33 -4.69
C LEU A 52 -2.29 -2.80 -4.35
N GLN A 53 -1.35 -1.87 -4.38
CA GLN A 53 0.06 -2.13 -4.08
C GLN A 53 0.65 -0.99 -3.25
N ILE A 54 1.50 -1.33 -2.28
CA ILE A 54 2.31 -0.38 -1.55
C ILE A 54 3.72 -0.43 -2.08
N GLN A 55 4.25 0.72 -2.45
CA GLN A 55 5.57 0.89 -3.03
C GLN A 55 6.41 1.86 -2.20
N ILE A 56 7.74 1.73 -2.27
CA ILE A 56 8.66 2.68 -1.64
C ILE A 56 8.78 3.93 -2.51
N ASN A 57 8.74 5.11 -1.90
CA ASN A 57 8.96 6.36 -2.60
C ASN A 57 10.44 6.62 -2.94
N ARG A 58 10.69 7.20 -4.11
CA ARG A 58 12.00 7.77 -4.46
C ARG A 58 12.30 8.89 -3.46
N GLY A 59 13.37 8.74 -2.69
CA GLY A 59 13.73 9.68 -1.62
C GLY A 59 13.29 9.28 -0.21
N THR A 60 12.89 8.02 0.01
CA THR A 60 12.64 7.48 1.36
C THR A 60 13.76 7.83 2.34
N LYS A 61 13.40 8.25 3.56
CA LYS A 61 14.37 8.55 4.62
C LYS A 61 14.89 7.29 5.31
N LEU A 62 14.24 6.15 5.09
CA LEU A 62 14.66 4.87 5.61
C LEU A 62 15.89 4.39 4.84
N THR A 63 17.05 4.51 5.44
CA THR A 63 18.34 4.11 4.84
C THR A 63 18.36 2.65 4.40
N THR A 64 17.63 1.78 5.11
CA THR A 64 17.43 0.37 4.78
C THR A 64 16.63 0.15 3.50
N LEU A 65 15.73 1.08 3.13
CA LEU A 65 14.88 0.98 1.95
C LEU A 65 15.38 1.82 0.77
N LYS A 66 16.34 2.73 0.98
CA LYS A 66 16.88 3.59 -0.10
C LYS A 66 17.36 2.81 -1.33
N LYS A 67 17.99 1.64 -1.12
CA LYS A 67 18.48 0.80 -2.22
C LYS A 67 17.38 0.05 -2.97
N ALA A 68 16.21 -0.11 -2.34
CA ALA A 68 15.06 -0.80 -2.92
C ALA A 68 14.02 0.18 -3.50
N ALA A 69 14.27 1.49 -3.45
CA ALA A 69 13.32 2.49 -3.92
C ALA A 69 13.50 2.81 -5.42
N PRO A 70 12.42 2.91 -6.22
CA PRO A 70 11.05 2.51 -5.92
C PRO A 70 10.81 1.05 -6.31
N ALA A 71 10.41 0.21 -5.35
CA ALA A 71 9.94 -1.15 -5.59
C ALA A 71 8.67 -1.41 -4.78
N THR A 72 7.85 -2.35 -5.27
CA THR A 72 6.68 -2.85 -4.55
C THR A 72 7.14 -3.59 -3.31
N VAL A 73 6.58 -3.21 -2.16
CA VAL A 73 6.90 -3.77 -0.85
C VAL A 73 5.71 -4.37 -0.12
N ALA A 74 4.48 -4.19 -0.61
CA ALA A 74 3.35 -5.00 -0.17
C ALA A 74 2.29 -5.07 -1.29
N GLY A 75 1.79 -6.27 -1.57
CA GLY A 75 0.81 -6.53 -2.62
C GLY A 75 1.31 -7.52 -3.68
N PRO A 76 0.47 -7.87 -4.67
CA PRO A 76 -0.85 -7.29 -4.95
C PRO A 76 -1.92 -7.70 -3.92
N VAL A 77 -2.72 -6.73 -3.47
CA VAL A 77 -3.96 -6.97 -2.72
C VAL A 77 -5.13 -6.64 -3.64
N LEU A 78 -5.97 -7.63 -3.92
CA LEU A 78 -7.15 -7.46 -4.76
C LEU A 78 -8.32 -7.03 -3.90
N ALA A 79 -8.75 -5.78 -4.06
CA ALA A 79 -9.91 -5.25 -3.35
C ALA A 79 -11.16 -5.27 -4.25
N THR A 80 -12.33 -5.57 -3.70
CA THR A 80 -13.61 -5.45 -4.42
C THR A 80 -14.15 -4.03 -4.44
N GLY A 81 -13.62 -3.15 -3.58
CA GLY A 81 -14.12 -1.78 -3.38
C GLY A 81 -15.31 -1.67 -2.42
N THR A 82 -15.87 -2.80 -1.98
CA THR A 82 -16.94 -2.89 -0.96
C THR A 82 -16.43 -3.34 0.40
N GLU A 83 -15.19 -3.80 0.47
CA GLU A 83 -14.53 -4.22 1.72
C GLU A 83 -14.29 -3.04 2.64
N SER A 84 -14.25 -3.31 3.95
CA SER A 84 -13.82 -2.33 4.93
C SER A 84 -12.32 -2.05 4.83
N ALA A 85 -11.92 -0.86 5.29
CA ALA A 85 -10.52 -0.47 5.38
C ALA A 85 -9.71 -1.48 6.20
N GLU A 86 -10.28 -2.04 7.27
CA GLU A 86 -9.65 -3.01 8.15
C GLU A 86 -9.34 -4.32 7.41
N THR A 87 -10.24 -4.80 6.55
CA THR A 87 -10.03 -6.00 5.74
C THR A 87 -8.88 -5.80 4.77
N ILE A 88 -8.83 -4.65 4.09
CA ILE A 88 -7.74 -4.33 3.15
C ILE A 88 -6.40 -4.22 3.89
N ARG A 89 -6.38 -3.59 5.07
CA ARG A 89 -5.19 -3.57 5.93
C ARG A 89 -4.76 -4.98 6.33
N ALA A 90 -5.70 -5.86 6.68
CA ALA A 90 -5.41 -7.25 7.03
C ALA A 90 -4.79 -8.01 5.86
N ASN A 91 -5.29 -7.82 4.64
CA ASN A 91 -4.75 -8.44 3.43
C ASN A 91 -3.32 -7.98 3.15
N PHE A 92 -3.00 -6.69 3.34
CA PHE A 92 -1.63 -6.20 3.24
C PHE A 92 -0.70 -6.81 4.30
N ARG A 93 -1.18 -6.95 5.54
CA ARG A 93 -0.41 -7.61 6.62
C ARG A 93 -0.13 -9.08 6.30
N ALA A 94 -1.15 -9.81 5.82
CA ALA A 94 -1.04 -11.21 5.43
C ALA A 94 -0.03 -11.42 4.30
N THR A 95 -0.07 -10.57 3.28
CA THR A 95 0.86 -10.61 2.13
C THR A 95 2.32 -10.49 2.56
N MET A 96 2.56 -9.69 3.61
CA MET A 96 3.91 -9.40 4.10
C MET A 96 4.37 -10.29 5.26
N LYS A 97 3.53 -11.25 5.69
CA LYS A 97 3.77 -12.05 6.90
C LYS A 97 4.16 -11.16 8.08
N LEU A 98 3.45 -10.03 8.22
CA LEU A 98 3.68 -9.01 9.25
C LEU A 98 3.14 -9.43 10.60
#